data_AF-A0A6A5G5Z2-F1
#
_entry.id   AF-A0A6A5G5Z2-F1
#
_cell.length_a   1.000
_cell.length_b   1.000
_cell.length_c   1.000
_cell.angle_alpha   90.00
_cell.angle_beta   90.00
_cell.angle_gamma   90.00
#
_symmetry.space_group_name_H-M   'P 1'
#
loop_
_entity.id
_entity.type
_entity.pdbx_description
1 polymer ?
#
loop_
_entity_poly.entity_id
_entity_poly.type
_entity_poly.pdbx_seq_one_letter_code
_entity_poly.pdbx_strand_id
1 'polypeptide(L)'
;MHTALHIIILSDYWIVWILESNRGQPEEDDLDTTVDTVEIIDSSDDDELENNDCFDQKKTDLRYHDLKCSICKSFYHESIKKRTPKLLSCGHTVCSGCAKMLCKLDFNICISCPICREETDVDYIELKKNYALLGVIQEMKQDRKAVQRSLYPLVCLQIMHTALHIIILSDYWIVCVLEWNREQDEDIDLDTTVDTEIIDSSDDEQLEDNECFDQEKNDLRYHDLKCSVCKLFYHESIKKRTPKMLSCGHTVCSGCSKMLYKIDYVYIQCPICREETDIDYIELKKNYALLGIIQEMNQDKKSVQRRHSLS
;
A
#
# COMPACT_ATOMS: atom_id res chain seq x y z
N MET A 1 -33.53 29.27 -24.05
CA MET A 1 -33.95 27.89 -23.68
C MET A 1 -33.06 26.78 -24.25
N HIS A 2 -32.51 26.87 -25.47
CA HIS A 2 -31.71 25.78 -26.06
C HIS A 2 -30.32 25.56 -25.41
N THR A 3 -29.74 26.58 -24.77
CA THR A 3 -28.43 26.51 -24.10
C THR A 3 -28.48 25.89 -22.72
N ALA A 4 -29.56 26.12 -21.95
CA ALA A 4 -29.76 25.53 -20.62
C ALA A 4 -30.00 24.01 -20.68
N LEU A 5 -30.77 23.54 -21.67
CA LEU A 5 -30.97 22.10 -21.90
C LEU A 5 -29.67 21.37 -22.29
N HIS A 6 -28.80 22.04 -23.05
CA HIS A 6 -27.50 21.48 -23.43
C HIS A 6 -26.52 21.36 -22.24
N ILE A 7 -26.56 22.30 -21.30
CA ILE A 7 -25.72 22.25 -20.09
C ILE A 7 -26.15 21.11 -19.15
N ILE A 8 -27.47 20.90 -18.99
CA ILE A 8 -28.03 19.81 -18.17
C ILE A 8 -27.71 18.44 -18.78
N ILE A 9 -27.83 18.30 -20.11
CA ILE A 9 -27.47 17.04 -20.79
C ILE A 9 -25.96 16.76 -20.67
N LEU A 10 -25.11 17.77 -20.84
CA LEU A 10 -23.66 17.59 -20.70
C LEU A 10 -23.23 17.29 -19.25
N SER A 11 -23.92 17.84 -18.23
CA SER A 11 -23.67 17.49 -16.83
C SER A 11 -24.09 16.06 -16.52
N ASP A 12 -25.21 15.59 -17.07
CA ASP A 12 -25.70 14.22 -16.81
C ASP A 12 -24.82 13.17 -17.49
N TYR A 13 -24.36 13.42 -18.72
CA TYR A 13 -23.37 12.56 -19.38
C TYR A 13 -22.03 12.55 -18.64
N TRP A 14 -21.61 13.67 -18.06
CA TRP A 14 -20.37 13.75 -17.29
C TRP A 14 -20.49 13.06 -15.93
N ILE A 15 -21.64 13.16 -15.27
CA ILE A 15 -21.94 12.45 -14.02
C ILE A 15 -22.03 10.94 -14.27
N VAL A 16 -22.69 10.49 -15.35
CA VAL A 16 -22.73 9.08 -15.73
C VAL A 16 -21.34 8.56 -16.09
N TRP A 17 -20.53 9.32 -16.83
CA TRP A 17 -19.16 8.94 -17.16
C TRP A 17 -18.25 8.88 -15.92
N ILE A 18 -18.42 9.79 -14.95
CA ILE A 18 -17.72 9.77 -13.66
C ILE A 18 -18.21 8.59 -12.81
N LEU A 19 -19.50 8.28 -12.80
CA LEU A 19 -20.06 7.14 -12.08
C LEU A 19 -19.61 5.81 -12.70
N GLU A 20 -19.58 5.67 -14.02
CA GLU A 20 -19.08 4.48 -14.73
C GLU A 20 -17.55 4.34 -14.64
N SER A 21 -16.80 5.45 -14.67
CA SER A 21 -15.34 5.43 -14.48
C SER A 21 -14.91 5.15 -13.04
N ASN A 22 -15.80 5.39 -12.06
CA ASN A 22 -15.57 5.08 -10.64
C ASN A 22 -16.30 3.82 -10.15
N ARG A 23 -17.15 3.21 -10.99
CA ARG A 23 -17.70 1.88 -10.75
C ARG A 23 -16.57 0.89 -11.02
N GLY A 24 -15.73 0.71 -10.00
CA GLY A 24 -14.84 -0.44 -9.94
C GLY A 24 -15.67 -1.69 -10.24
N GLN A 25 -15.16 -2.57 -11.09
CA GLN A 25 -15.80 -3.86 -11.33
C GLN A 25 -16.13 -4.49 -9.98
N PRO A 26 -17.32 -5.12 -9.81
CA PRO A 26 -17.49 -6.02 -8.69
C PRO A 26 -16.38 -7.06 -8.80
N GLU A 27 -15.47 -7.08 -7.82
CA GLU A 27 -14.62 -8.25 -7.60
C GLU A 27 -15.62 -9.37 -7.28
N GLU A 28 -15.76 -10.33 -8.21
CA GLU A 28 -16.46 -11.57 -7.93
C GLU A 28 -15.75 -12.21 -6.74
N ASP A 29 -16.48 -12.31 -5.63
CA ASP A 29 -16.08 -13.11 -4.49
C ASP A 29 -15.96 -14.56 -5.00
N ASP A 30 -14.73 -15.04 -5.19
CA ASP A 30 -14.44 -16.46 -5.42
C ASP A 30 -14.77 -17.24 -4.14
N LEU A 31 -16.06 -17.54 -3.99
CA LEU A 31 -16.56 -18.65 -3.24
C LEU A 31 -16.47 -19.87 -4.17
N ASP A 32 -15.41 -20.68 -4.07
CA ASP A 32 -15.46 -22.02 -4.65
C ASP A 32 -15.06 -23.11 -3.65
N THR A 33 -16.15 -23.77 -3.26
CA THR A 33 -16.37 -25.12 -2.78
C THR A 33 -15.24 -26.14 -2.93
N THR A 34 -14.99 -26.81 -1.80
CA THR A 34 -14.34 -28.11 -1.72
C THR A 34 -15.08 -29.15 -2.56
N VAL A 35 -14.41 -29.77 -3.53
CA VAL A 35 -14.72 -31.13 -3.98
C VAL A 35 -13.42 -31.90 -4.16
N ASP A 36 -13.24 -32.89 -3.30
CA ASP A 36 -12.28 -33.99 -3.49
C ASP A 36 -12.67 -34.79 -4.74
N THR A 37 -11.77 -34.88 -5.71
CA THR A 37 -11.62 -36.10 -6.52
C THR A 37 -10.15 -36.29 -6.85
N VAL A 38 -9.57 -37.31 -6.21
CA VAL A 38 -8.33 -37.97 -6.61
C VAL A 38 -8.56 -38.64 -7.95
N GLU A 39 -7.82 -38.25 -8.99
CA GLU A 39 -7.32 -39.17 -10.01
C GLU A 39 -5.92 -38.75 -10.46
N ILE A 40 -5.02 -39.73 -10.44
CA ILE A 40 -3.64 -39.69 -10.91
C ILE A 40 -3.69 -39.89 -12.43
N ILE A 41 -3.11 -38.97 -13.22
CA ILE A 41 -2.37 -39.31 -14.46
C ILE A 41 -1.34 -38.19 -14.71
N ASP A 42 -0.11 -38.67 -14.84
CA ASP A 42 1.10 -38.00 -15.28
C ASP A 42 1.00 -37.72 -16.79
N SER A 43 1.01 -36.44 -17.21
CA SER A 43 1.65 -35.94 -18.44
C SER A 43 1.17 -34.52 -18.83
N SER A 44 2.16 -33.65 -19.10
CA SER A 44 2.06 -32.38 -19.85
C SER A 44 1.07 -31.32 -19.37
N ASP A 45 1.53 -30.44 -18.46
CA ASP A 45 0.88 -29.15 -18.23
C ASP A 45 1.64 -28.03 -18.96
N ASP A 46 1.29 -27.88 -20.24
CA ASP A 46 1.25 -26.58 -20.89
C ASP A 46 0.11 -25.77 -20.28
N ASP A 47 0.41 -24.99 -19.24
CA ASP A 47 -0.46 -23.89 -18.83
C ASP A 47 0.01 -22.61 -19.53
N GLU A 48 -0.38 -22.47 -20.80
CA GLU A 48 -0.64 -21.15 -21.40
C GLU A 48 -1.85 -20.52 -20.71
N LEU A 49 -1.67 -20.10 -19.45
CA LEU A 49 -2.55 -19.14 -18.83
C LEU A 49 -2.08 -17.77 -19.27
N GLU A 50 -2.78 -17.24 -20.26
CA GLU A 50 -2.75 -15.83 -20.67
C GLU A 50 -2.57 -14.95 -19.43
N ASN A 51 -1.47 -14.17 -19.41
CA ASN A 51 -1.31 -13.07 -18.48
C ASN A 51 -2.34 -12.00 -18.83
N ASN A 52 -3.59 -12.22 -18.43
CA ASN A 52 -4.53 -11.15 -18.16
C ASN A 52 -4.16 -10.57 -16.78
N ASP A 53 -2.94 -10.00 -16.72
CA ASP A 53 -2.50 -9.14 -15.62
C ASP A 53 -3.35 -7.86 -15.69
N CYS A 54 -4.60 -7.92 -15.21
CA CYS A 54 -5.41 -6.74 -14.89
C CYS A 54 -4.86 -6.07 -13.61
N PHE A 55 -3.55 -5.81 -13.59
CA PHE A 55 -2.87 -5.04 -12.57
C PHE A 55 -1.77 -4.13 -13.11
N ASP A 56 -1.67 -3.96 -14.44
CA ASP A 56 -0.74 -3.03 -15.06
C ASP A 56 -1.46 -1.93 -15.83
N GLN A 57 -2.09 -0.99 -15.09
CA GLN A 57 -2.19 0.42 -15.53
C GLN A 57 -2.74 1.43 -14.52
N LYS A 58 -2.71 1.15 -13.22
CA LYS A 58 -2.65 2.23 -12.22
C LYS A 58 -1.26 2.22 -11.63
N LYS A 59 -0.51 3.28 -11.92
CA LYS A 59 0.78 3.67 -11.35
C LYS A 59 0.62 3.79 -9.83
N THR A 60 0.47 2.66 -9.14
CA THR A 60 0.24 2.64 -7.70
C THR A 60 1.60 2.55 -7.04
N ASP A 61 2.10 3.71 -6.57
CA ASP A 61 3.39 3.96 -5.94
C ASP A 61 3.70 3.04 -4.74
N LEU A 62 3.99 1.75 -4.97
CA LEU A 62 4.72 0.95 -3.99
C LEU A 62 6.15 1.33 -4.31
N ARG A 63 6.60 2.41 -3.66
CA ARG A 63 7.85 3.11 -4.02
C ARG A 63 9.08 2.23 -3.87
N TYR A 64 8.96 1.10 -3.16
CA TYR A 64 10.09 0.30 -2.76
C TYR A 64 10.40 -0.81 -3.76
N HIS A 65 11.64 -0.83 -4.27
CA HIS A 65 12.05 -1.78 -5.30
C HIS A 65 12.12 -3.21 -4.77
N ASP A 66 12.43 -3.39 -3.48
CA ASP A 66 12.51 -4.70 -2.81
C ASP A 66 11.15 -5.38 -2.58
N LEU A 67 10.04 -4.73 -2.96
CA LEU A 67 8.72 -5.35 -3.07
C LEU A 67 8.51 -6.06 -4.42
N LYS A 68 9.49 -5.98 -5.32
CA LYS A 68 9.48 -6.63 -6.64
C LYS A 68 10.55 -7.71 -6.70
N CYS A 69 10.24 -8.76 -7.45
CA CYS A 69 11.23 -9.79 -7.74
C CYS A 69 12.39 -9.20 -8.55
N SER A 70 13.63 -9.46 -8.13
CA SER A 70 14.83 -8.96 -8.80
C SER A 70 14.99 -9.48 -10.24
N ILE A 71 14.36 -10.62 -10.57
CA ILE A 71 14.44 -11.27 -11.88
C ILE A 71 13.32 -10.78 -12.79
N CYS A 72 12.06 -11.10 -12.48
CA CYS A 72 10.92 -10.76 -13.36
C CYS A 72 10.37 -9.34 -13.16
N LYS A 73 10.90 -8.58 -12.18
CA LYS A 73 10.50 -7.20 -11.85
C LYS A 73 9.02 -7.00 -11.47
N SER A 74 8.24 -8.07 -11.39
CA SER A 74 6.85 -8.02 -10.94
C SER A 74 6.78 -8.00 -9.41
N PHE A 75 5.72 -7.40 -8.89
CA PHE A 75 5.47 -7.35 -7.45
C PHE A 75 5.26 -8.75 -6.86
N TYR A 76 5.73 -8.92 -5.63
CA TYR A 76 5.40 -10.09 -4.83
C TYR A 76 3.93 -10.09 -4.45
N HIS A 77 3.36 -11.30 -4.34
CA HIS A 77 1.97 -11.49 -3.96
C HIS A 77 1.81 -12.77 -3.15
N GLU A 78 0.95 -12.76 -2.13
CA GLU A 78 0.67 -13.94 -1.33
C GLU A 78 -0.16 -14.98 -2.08
N SER A 79 -1.34 -14.57 -2.58
CA SER A 79 -2.31 -15.46 -3.23
C SER A 79 -1.87 -15.97 -4.61
N ILE A 80 -1.09 -15.19 -5.37
CA ILE A 80 -0.62 -15.62 -6.69
C ILE A 80 0.60 -16.51 -6.48
N LYS A 81 0.42 -17.83 -6.60
CA LYS A 81 1.46 -18.85 -6.35
C LYS A 81 2.80 -18.47 -6.99
N LYS A 82 2.83 -18.13 -8.29
CA LYS A 82 4.05 -17.75 -9.05
C LYS A 82 4.76 -16.48 -8.55
N ARG A 83 4.05 -15.61 -7.83
CA ARG A 83 4.54 -14.34 -7.28
C ARG A 83 4.85 -14.42 -5.78
N THR A 84 4.60 -15.55 -5.11
CA THR A 84 4.94 -15.71 -3.69
C THR A 84 6.45 -15.56 -3.47
N PRO A 85 6.90 -14.68 -2.56
CA PRO A 85 8.31 -14.48 -2.25
C PRO A 85 8.87 -15.70 -1.51
N LYS A 86 9.96 -16.26 -2.05
CA LYS A 86 10.69 -17.42 -1.54
C LYS A 86 12.10 -17.02 -1.13
N LEU A 87 12.54 -17.53 0.02
CA LEU A 87 13.86 -17.30 0.58
C LEU A 87 14.86 -18.32 0.02
N LEU A 88 15.98 -17.83 -0.50
CA LEU A 88 17.15 -18.64 -0.84
C LEU A 88 18.03 -18.88 0.40
N SER A 89 18.93 -19.87 0.36
CA SER A 89 19.84 -20.21 1.46
C SER A 89 20.63 -19.00 1.98
N CYS A 90 21.06 -18.12 1.07
CA CYS A 90 21.78 -16.90 1.39
C CYS A 90 20.92 -15.80 2.05
N GLY A 91 19.59 -15.90 1.96
CA GLY A 91 18.62 -14.92 2.46
C GLY A 91 18.21 -13.81 1.49
N HIS A 92 18.62 -13.91 0.24
CA HIS A 92 17.98 -13.18 -0.85
C HIS A 92 16.61 -13.78 -1.17
N THR A 93 15.70 -12.94 -1.67
CA THR A 93 14.33 -13.35 -1.99
C THR A 93 14.12 -13.31 -3.51
N VAL A 94 13.45 -14.33 -4.05
CA VAL A 94 12.97 -14.40 -5.44
C VAL A 94 11.52 -14.89 -5.44
N CYS A 95 10.75 -14.64 -6.50
CA CYS A 95 9.39 -15.19 -6.53
C CYS A 95 9.42 -16.68 -6.89
N SER A 96 8.43 -17.46 -6.45
CA SER A 96 8.42 -18.91 -6.65
C SER A 96 8.52 -19.33 -8.13
N GLY A 97 7.90 -18.56 -9.04
CA GLY A 97 7.99 -18.81 -10.48
C GLY A 97 9.41 -18.64 -11.00
N CYS A 98 10.11 -17.59 -10.54
CA CYS A 98 11.52 -17.41 -10.86
C CYS A 98 12.42 -18.44 -10.17
N ALA A 99 12.10 -18.88 -8.95
CA ALA A 99 12.84 -19.95 -8.28
C ALA A 99 12.74 -21.26 -9.07
N LYS A 100 11.53 -21.62 -9.52
CA LYS A 100 11.28 -22.78 -10.39
C LYS A 100 12.07 -22.67 -11.70
N MET A 101 12.07 -21.49 -12.32
CA MET A 101 12.83 -21.23 -13.54
C MET A 101 14.34 -21.40 -13.32
N LEU A 102 14.90 -20.83 -12.24
CA LEU A 102 16.32 -20.94 -11.92
C LEU A 102 16.72 -22.40 -11.64
N CYS A 103 15.92 -23.14 -10.87
CA CYS A 103 16.18 -24.55 -10.58
C CYS A 103 16.26 -25.39 -11.88
N LYS A 104 15.36 -25.13 -12.83
CA LYS A 104 15.36 -25.80 -14.14
C LYS A 104 16.60 -25.53 -14.99
N LEU A 105 17.20 -24.34 -14.87
CA LEU A 105 18.42 -23.99 -15.61
C LEU A 105 19.63 -24.82 -15.16
N ASP A 106 19.69 -25.14 -13.87
CA ASP A 106 20.75 -25.96 -13.27
C ASP A 106 20.36 -27.45 -13.21
N PHE A 107 19.57 -27.93 -14.18
CA PHE A 107 19.12 -29.33 -14.29
C PHE A 107 18.44 -29.89 -13.01
N ASN A 108 17.74 -29.03 -12.26
CA ASN A 108 17.11 -29.34 -10.97
C ASN A 108 18.09 -29.80 -9.87
N ILE A 109 19.36 -29.38 -9.95
CA ILE A 109 20.40 -29.75 -8.97
C ILE A 109 20.40 -28.77 -7.80
N CYS A 110 20.46 -27.47 -8.10
CA CYS A 110 20.51 -26.40 -7.10
C CYS A 110 19.91 -25.11 -7.68
N ILE A 111 19.76 -24.09 -6.83
CA ILE A 111 19.38 -22.75 -7.26
C ILE A 111 20.53 -21.78 -6.97
N SER A 112 21.17 -21.30 -8.03
CA SER A 112 22.16 -20.24 -7.95
C SER A 112 21.51 -18.88 -7.65
N CYS A 113 21.90 -18.23 -6.54
CA CYS A 113 21.35 -16.91 -6.21
C CYS A 113 21.73 -15.87 -7.28
N PRO A 114 20.77 -15.15 -7.89
CA PRO A 114 21.06 -14.17 -8.95
C PRO A 114 21.82 -12.92 -8.44
N ILE A 115 21.85 -12.70 -7.12
CA ILE A 115 22.44 -11.51 -6.50
C ILE A 115 23.85 -11.80 -5.99
N CYS A 116 24.02 -12.85 -5.18
CA CYS A 116 25.30 -13.17 -4.53
C CYS A 116 25.97 -14.46 -5.01
N ARG A 117 25.32 -15.22 -5.90
CA ARG A 117 25.81 -16.49 -6.46
C ARG A 117 26.02 -17.63 -5.46
N GLU A 118 25.63 -17.47 -4.19
CA GLU A 118 25.53 -18.59 -3.25
C GLU A 118 24.50 -19.60 -3.75
N GLU A 119 24.84 -20.88 -3.71
CA GLU A 119 23.99 -22.00 -4.11
C GLU A 119 22.98 -22.34 -3.00
N THR A 120 21.80 -22.75 -3.43
CA THR A 120 20.74 -23.27 -2.56
C THR A 120 20.48 -24.72 -2.96
N ASP A 121 20.95 -25.65 -2.13
CA ASP A 121 20.93 -27.10 -2.38
C ASP A 121 19.60 -27.76 -1.98
N VAL A 122 18.49 -27.05 -2.17
CA VAL A 122 17.14 -27.56 -1.93
C VAL A 122 16.27 -27.27 -3.13
N ASP A 123 15.28 -28.13 -3.36
CA ASP A 123 14.35 -27.95 -4.47
C ASP A 123 13.50 -26.66 -4.28
N TYR A 124 13.09 -26.04 -5.39
CA TYR A 124 12.30 -24.80 -5.39
C TYR A 124 10.98 -24.94 -4.63
N ILE A 125 10.45 -26.18 -4.52
CA ILE A 125 9.24 -26.52 -3.80
C ILE A 125 9.44 -26.33 -2.30
N GLU A 126 10.61 -26.72 -1.77
CA GLU A 126 10.95 -26.71 -0.35
C GLU A 126 11.34 -25.33 0.17
N LEU A 127 11.65 -24.39 -0.73
CA LEU A 127 11.97 -23.01 -0.37
C LEU A 127 10.86 -22.41 0.49
N LYS A 128 11.27 -21.76 1.58
CA LYS A 128 10.33 -21.18 2.53
C LYS A 128 9.86 -19.81 2.07
N LYS A 129 8.65 -19.43 2.49
CA LYS A 129 8.10 -18.10 2.22
C LYS A 129 8.87 -17.05 3.03
N ASN A 130 9.00 -15.84 2.50
CA ASN A 130 9.44 -14.69 3.28
C ASN A 130 8.24 -14.07 4.00
N TYR A 131 7.87 -14.61 5.16
CA TYR A 131 6.66 -14.19 5.89
C TYR A 131 6.70 -12.73 6.32
N ALA A 132 7.86 -12.22 6.71
CA ALA A 132 7.99 -10.81 7.08
C ALA A 132 7.77 -9.87 5.88
N LEU A 133 8.28 -10.22 4.70
CA LEU A 133 8.02 -9.45 3.48
C LEU A 133 6.54 -9.49 3.07
N LEU A 134 5.90 -10.66 3.19
CA LEU A 134 4.46 -10.80 2.94
C LEU A 134 3.63 -9.91 3.88
N GLY A 135 3.98 -9.91 5.16
CA GLY A 135 3.34 -9.06 6.16
C GLY A 135 3.47 -7.57 5.81
N VAL A 136 4.68 -7.09 5.48
CA VAL A 136 4.90 -5.71 5.01
C VAL A 136 4.03 -5.38 3.78
N ILE A 137 3.94 -6.28 2.79
CA ILE A 137 3.10 -6.09 1.60
C ILE A 137 1.62 -5.99 2.00
N GLN A 138 1.16 -6.84 2.91
CA GLN A 138 -0.23 -6.86 3.36
C GLN A 138 -0.60 -5.57 4.10
N GLU A 139 0.25 -5.11 5.02
CA GLU A 139 0.05 -3.85 5.72
C GLU A 139 0.02 -2.67 4.72
N MET A 140 0.93 -2.63 3.74
CA MET A 140 0.92 -1.60 2.70
C MET A 140 -0.36 -1.61 1.86
N LYS A 141 -0.92 -2.79 1.56
CA LYS A 141 -2.21 -2.91 0.87
C LYS A 141 -3.36 -2.41 1.74
N GLN A 142 -3.35 -2.71 3.03
CA GLN A 142 -4.37 -2.25 3.97
C GLN A 142 -4.36 -0.73 4.13
N ASP A 143 -3.17 -0.13 4.29
CA ASP A 143 -2.98 1.33 4.35
C ASP A 143 -3.59 2.01 3.13
N ARG A 144 -3.33 1.48 1.93
CA ARG A 144 -3.89 2.03 0.68
C ARG A 144 -5.40 1.92 0.63
N LYS A 145 -5.96 0.76 0.99
CA LYS A 145 -7.41 0.57 1.06
C LYS A 145 -8.04 1.51 2.07
N ALA A 146 -7.39 1.74 3.21
CA ALA A 146 -7.85 2.68 4.24
C ALA A 146 -7.83 4.14 3.73
N VAL A 147 -6.74 4.58 3.09
CA VAL A 147 -6.64 5.90 2.45
C VAL A 147 -7.73 6.06 1.40
N GLN A 148 -7.90 5.09 0.51
CA GLN A 148 -8.93 5.12 -0.54
C GLN A 148 -10.35 5.20 0.06
N ARG A 149 -10.64 4.43 1.11
CA ARG A 149 -11.91 4.47 1.84
C ARG A 149 -12.15 5.81 2.53
N SER A 150 -11.11 6.46 3.06
CA SER A 150 -11.24 7.77 3.74
C SER A 150 -11.37 8.94 2.76
N LEU A 151 -10.74 8.84 1.58
CA LEU A 151 -10.74 9.90 0.57
C LEU A 151 -12.06 9.94 -0.20
N TYR A 152 -12.69 8.79 -0.42
CA TYR A 152 -13.93 8.70 -1.20
C TYR A 152 -15.07 9.57 -0.64
N PRO A 153 -15.43 9.53 0.65
CA PRO A 153 -16.46 10.40 1.23
C PRO A 153 -16.12 11.89 1.13
N LEU A 154 -14.84 12.26 1.30
CA LEU A 154 -14.39 13.66 1.21
C LEU A 154 -14.52 14.19 -0.21
N VAL A 155 -14.13 13.38 -1.21
CA VAL A 155 -14.29 13.73 -2.63
C VAL A 155 -15.77 13.84 -2.98
N CYS A 156 -16.62 12.92 -2.51
CA CYS A 156 -18.06 13.00 -2.71
C CYS A 156 -18.65 14.28 -2.09
N LEU A 157 -18.27 14.63 -0.85
CA LEU A 157 -18.73 15.85 -0.19
C LEU A 157 -18.29 17.10 -0.97
N GLN A 158 -17.04 17.13 -1.45
CA GLN A 158 -16.54 18.23 -2.27
C GLN A 158 -17.33 18.37 -3.57
N ILE A 159 -17.61 17.26 -4.26
CA ILE A 159 -18.42 17.27 -5.50
C ILE A 159 -19.82 17.82 -5.20
N MET A 160 -20.47 17.34 -4.14
CA MET A 160 -21.81 17.82 -3.73
C MET A 160 -21.81 19.32 -3.39
N HIS A 161 -20.81 19.80 -2.66
CA HIS A 161 -20.65 21.22 -2.33
C HIS A 161 -20.45 22.07 -3.60
N THR A 162 -19.60 21.63 -4.53
CA THR A 162 -19.39 22.34 -5.80
C THR A 162 -20.64 22.36 -6.67
N ALA A 163 -21.40 21.26 -6.74
CA ALA A 163 -22.65 21.20 -7.49
C ALA A 163 -23.69 22.16 -6.91
N LEU A 164 -23.84 22.21 -5.59
CA LEU A 164 -24.74 23.14 -4.90
C LEU A 164 -24.37 24.60 -5.20
N HIS A 165 -23.09 24.95 -5.13
CA HIS A 165 -22.60 26.29 -5.47
C HIS A 165 -22.92 26.67 -6.92
N ILE A 166 -22.75 25.74 -7.86
CA ILE A 166 -23.06 25.99 -9.28
C ILE A 166 -24.57 26.25 -9.46
N ILE A 167 -25.42 25.46 -8.81
CA ILE A 167 -26.89 25.64 -8.86
C ILE A 167 -27.27 27.02 -8.33
N ILE A 168 -26.78 27.40 -7.14
CA ILE A 168 -27.07 28.70 -6.52
C ILE A 168 -26.61 29.86 -7.42
N LEU A 169 -25.39 29.78 -7.97
CA LEU A 169 -24.87 30.82 -8.86
C LEU A 169 -25.66 30.89 -10.18
N SER A 170 -26.13 29.75 -10.69
CA SER A 170 -26.97 29.71 -11.89
C SER A 170 -28.34 30.33 -11.64
N ASP A 171 -28.96 30.07 -10.49
CA ASP A 171 -30.25 30.63 -10.10
C ASP A 171 -30.14 32.15 -9.89
N TYR A 172 -29.09 32.61 -9.20
CA TYR A 172 -28.80 34.03 -9.03
C TYR A 172 -28.58 34.75 -10.37
N TRP A 173 -27.81 34.14 -11.27
CA TRP A 173 -27.60 34.68 -12.62
C TRP A 173 -28.90 34.76 -13.42
N ILE A 174 -29.76 33.73 -13.35
CA ILE A 174 -31.07 33.72 -14.00
C ILE A 174 -31.94 34.87 -13.48
N VAL A 175 -32.01 35.06 -12.16
CA VAL A 175 -32.76 36.17 -11.54
C VAL A 175 -32.21 37.52 -12.00
N CYS A 176 -30.89 37.73 -11.93
CA CYS A 176 -30.25 38.96 -12.42
C CYS A 176 -30.54 39.23 -13.90
N VAL A 177 -30.53 38.20 -14.75
CA VAL A 177 -30.85 38.34 -16.18
C VAL A 177 -32.33 38.66 -16.39
N LEU A 178 -33.24 38.06 -15.61
CA LEU A 178 -34.66 38.38 -15.68
C LEU A 178 -34.95 39.81 -15.22
N GLU A 179 -34.28 40.28 -14.16
CA GLU A 179 -34.36 41.66 -13.67
C GLU A 179 -33.77 42.65 -14.70
N TRP A 180 -32.60 42.36 -15.27
CA TRP A 180 -32.00 43.17 -16.34
C TRP A 180 -32.89 43.27 -17.58
N ASN A 181 -33.56 42.18 -17.97
CA ASN A 181 -34.51 42.21 -19.08
C ASN A 181 -35.83 42.91 -18.72
N ARG A 182 -36.14 43.05 -17.42
CA ARG A 182 -37.28 43.83 -16.93
C ARG A 182 -36.97 45.32 -16.89
N GLU A 183 -35.72 45.72 -16.69
CA GLU A 183 -35.26 47.12 -16.69
C GLU A 183 -35.09 47.74 -18.09
N GLN A 184 -35.51 47.05 -19.17
CA GLN A 184 -35.68 47.68 -20.50
C GLN A 184 -37.12 48.12 -20.81
N ASP A 185 -38.08 47.90 -19.90
CA ASP A 185 -39.39 48.52 -19.97
C ASP A 185 -39.66 49.21 -18.63
N GLU A 186 -39.96 50.51 -18.69
CA GLU A 186 -40.35 51.42 -17.60
C GLU A 186 -39.21 52.25 -16.95
N ASP A 187 -38.95 53.41 -17.57
CA ASP A 187 -38.65 54.65 -16.86
C ASP A 187 -39.73 54.91 -15.78
N ILE A 188 -39.38 55.38 -14.58
CA ILE A 188 -40.03 56.44 -13.79
C ILE A 188 -39.36 56.60 -12.39
N ASP A 189 -38.98 57.86 -12.09
CA ASP A 189 -38.51 58.38 -10.79
C ASP A 189 -39.47 58.10 -9.62
N LEU A 190 -38.94 57.84 -8.41
CA LEU A 190 -39.37 58.55 -7.18
C LEU A 190 -38.43 58.34 -5.97
N ASP A 191 -38.05 59.46 -5.36
CA ASP A 191 -37.39 59.65 -4.07
C ASP A 191 -38.23 59.13 -2.88
N THR A 192 -37.61 58.49 -1.87
CA THR A 192 -37.95 58.74 -0.45
C THR A 192 -36.97 58.11 0.54
N THR A 193 -36.55 58.94 1.49
CA THR A 193 -35.77 58.71 2.72
C THR A 193 -36.49 57.84 3.76
N VAL A 194 -35.78 56.95 4.48
CA VAL A 194 -36.04 56.63 5.92
C VAL A 194 -34.74 56.12 6.58
N ASP A 195 -34.37 56.75 7.70
CA ASP A 195 -33.34 56.33 8.66
C ASP A 195 -33.78 55.12 9.51
N THR A 196 -32.86 54.24 9.92
CA THR A 196 -32.98 53.56 11.23
C THR A 196 -31.65 52.98 11.72
N GLU A 197 -31.51 53.02 13.05
CA GLU A 197 -30.30 52.94 13.85
C GLU A 197 -29.83 51.51 14.19
N ILE A 198 -28.51 51.38 14.36
CA ILE A 198 -27.69 50.59 15.30
C ILE A 198 -28.38 49.45 16.09
N ILE A 199 -27.84 48.22 15.96
CA ILE A 199 -27.66 47.28 17.08
C ILE A 199 -26.26 46.66 17.00
N ASP A 200 -25.51 46.87 18.07
CA ASP A 200 -24.22 46.29 18.44
C ASP A 200 -24.47 45.08 19.35
N SER A 201 -23.78 43.96 19.11
CA SER A 201 -23.28 43.06 20.16
C SER A 201 -22.41 41.94 19.55
N SER A 202 -21.09 42.08 19.75
CA SER A 202 -20.14 41.11 20.35
C SER A 202 -20.35 39.58 20.13
N ASP A 203 -19.35 38.74 19.88
CA ASP A 203 -18.08 38.55 20.61
C ASP A 203 -16.99 37.94 19.70
N ASP A 204 -15.77 38.49 19.78
CA ASP A 204 -14.53 37.89 19.28
C ASP A 204 -13.69 37.34 20.45
N GLU A 205 -13.06 36.20 20.19
CA GLU A 205 -11.81 35.65 20.75
C GLU A 205 -11.61 35.49 22.28
N GLN A 206 -11.47 34.23 22.71
CA GLN A 206 -10.48 33.85 23.73
C GLN A 206 -9.65 32.62 23.32
N LEU A 207 -8.38 32.95 23.11
CA LEU A 207 -7.09 32.27 23.18
C LEU A 207 -6.90 30.97 23.99
N GLU A 208 -5.93 30.20 23.47
CA GLU A 208 -4.93 29.33 24.12
C GLU A 208 -5.45 28.06 24.82
N ASP A 209 -4.96 26.86 24.46
CA ASP A 209 -3.66 26.41 24.95
C ASP A 209 -2.81 25.64 23.93
N ASN A 210 -1.52 26.00 23.97
CA ASN A 210 -0.39 25.23 23.49
C ASN A 210 -0.26 23.90 24.25
N GLU A 211 -0.21 22.78 23.52
CA GLU A 211 0.80 21.76 23.81
C GLU A 211 1.40 21.26 22.49
N CYS A 212 2.48 21.94 22.10
CA CYS A 212 3.48 21.40 21.20
C CYS A 212 4.10 20.15 21.85
N PHE A 213 3.66 18.97 21.44
CA PHE A 213 4.44 17.75 21.58
C PHE A 213 5.16 17.48 20.27
N ASP A 214 6.32 18.11 20.12
CA ASP A 214 7.38 17.63 19.23
C ASP A 214 7.88 16.29 19.75
N GLN A 215 7.14 15.23 19.45
CA GLN A 215 7.65 13.89 19.54
C GLN A 215 8.10 13.50 18.14
N GLU A 216 9.40 13.67 17.88
CA GLU A 216 10.10 13.03 16.75
C GLU A 216 9.92 11.50 16.84
N LYS A 217 8.77 11.02 16.39
CA LYS A 217 8.52 9.61 16.19
C LYS A 217 9.25 9.20 14.93
N ASN A 218 10.24 8.34 15.10
CA ASN A 218 10.86 7.64 14.00
C ASN A 218 9.88 6.56 13.48
N ASP A 219 8.71 6.99 12.97
CA ASP A 219 7.60 6.13 12.54
C ASP A 219 7.96 5.49 11.20
N LEU A 220 8.65 4.35 11.25
CA LEU A 220 8.41 3.35 10.22
C LEU A 220 7.02 2.77 10.55
N ARG A 221 6.01 3.10 9.75
CA ARG A 221 4.60 2.78 10.05
C ARG A 221 4.33 1.27 10.17
N TYR A 222 5.13 0.45 9.50
CA TYR A 222 4.87 -0.97 9.32
C TYR A 222 5.31 -1.82 10.51
N HIS A 223 4.42 -2.65 11.06
CA HIS A 223 4.67 -3.51 12.22
C HIS A 223 5.56 -4.70 11.85
N ASP A 224 5.46 -5.24 10.64
CA ASP A 224 6.31 -6.33 10.16
C ASP A 224 7.78 -5.92 9.90
N LEU A 225 8.10 -4.63 10.03
CA LEU A 225 9.47 -4.13 10.14
C LEU A 225 10.01 -4.14 11.58
N LYS A 226 9.24 -4.64 12.54
CA LYS A 226 9.64 -4.84 13.94
C LYS A 226 9.88 -6.31 14.20
N CYS A 227 10.81 -6.58 15.11
CA CYS A 227 11.01 -7.94 15.59
C CYS A 227 9.78 -8.42 16.38
N SER A 228 9.26 -9.60 16.05
CA SER A 228 8.11 -10.19 16.75
C SER A 228 8.35 -10.43 18.24
N VAL A 229 9.61 -10.58 18.66
CA VAL A 229 10.01 -10.83 20.05
C VAL A 229 10.18 -9.52 20.83
N CYS A 230 11.16 -8.69 20.48
CA CYS A 230 11.47 -7.47 21.23
C CYS A 230 10.66 -6.24 20.80
N LYS A 231 9.85 -6.33 19.75
CA LYS A 231 9.05 -5.25 19.16
C LYS A 231 9.84 -4.02 18.70
N LEU A 232 11.17 -4.12 18.66
CA LEU A 232 12.06 -3.09 18.14
C LEU A 232 12.18 -3.20 16.62
N PHE A 233 12.30 -2.06 15.95
CA PHE A 233 12.56 -2.02 14.51
C PHE A 233 13.86 -2.73 14.14
N TYR A 234 13.81 -3.43 13.01
CA TYR A 234 15.00 -3.93 12.36
C TYR A 234 15.90 -2.79 11.91
N HIS A 235 17.20 -3.07 11.89
CA HIS A 235 18.19 -2.08 11.50
C HIS A 235 19.41 -2.78 10.90
N GLU A 236 19.97 -2.21 9.84
CA GLU A 236 21.14 -2.76 9.16
C GLU A 236 22.42 -2.59 9.98
N SER A 237 22.73 -1.35 10.40
CA SER A 237 23.96 -1.01 11.11
C SER A 237 24.01 -1.48 12.58
N ILE A 238 22.86 -1.62 13.24
CA ILE A 238 22.82 -2.09 14.64
C ILE A 238 22.82 -3.61 14.63
N LYS A 239 24.00 -4.23 14.88
CA LYS A 239 24.19 -5.69 14.81
C LYS A 239 23.07 -6.48 15.48
N LYS A 240 22.67 -6.14 16.72
CA LYS A 240 21.60 -6.83 17.48
C LYS A 240 20.20 -6.71 16.85
N ARG A 241 19.98 -5.71 16.00
CA ARG A 241 18.70 -5.44 15.32
C ARG A 241 18.69 -5.90 13.87
N THR A 242 19.74 -6.55 13.37
CA THR A 242 19.73 -7.09 11.99
C THR A 242 18.68 -8.22 11.90
N PRO A 243 17.78 -8.19 10.91
CA PRO A 243 16.80 -9.26 10.69
C PRO A 243 17.51 -10.54 10.26
N LYS A 244 17.22 -11.64 10.95
CA LYS A 244 17.74 -12.99 10.74
C LYS A 244 16.59 -13.95 10.49
N MET A 245 16.74 -14.79 9.49
CA MET A 245 15.72 -15.75 9.08
C MET A 245 15.91 -17.05 9.85
N LEU A 246 14.81 -17.63 10.31
CA LEU A 246 14.75 -18.98 10.87
C LEU A 246 14.51 -20.00 9.74
N SER A 247 14.71 -21.29 10.01
CA SER A 247 14.51 -22.40 9.05
C SER A 247 13.10 -22.43 8.44
N CYS A 248 12.10 -21.92 9.16
CA CYS A 248 10.71 -21.82 8.71
C CYS A 248 10.43 -20.60 7.79
N GLY A 249 11.37 -19.68 7.65
CA GLY A 249 11.23 -18.42 6.90
C GLY A 249 10.67 -17.24 7.69
N HIS A 250 10.29 -17.44 8.96
CA HIS A 250 10.01 -16.33 9.87
C HIS A 250 11.30 -15.57 10.22
N THR A 251 11.17 -14.28 10.50
CA THR A 251 12.32 -13.41 10.78
C THR A 251 12.28 -12.90 12.22
N VAL A 252 13.43 -12.93 12.89
CA VAL A 252 13.67 -12.33 14.22
C VAL A 252 14.97 -11.52 14.18
N CYS A 253 15.21 -10.60 15.13
CA CYS A 253 16.47 -9.86 15.14
C CYS A 253 17.61 -10.74 15.71
N SER A 254 18.86 -10.48 15.31
CA SER A 254 20.01 -11.29 15.76
C SER A 254 20.20 -11.31 17.28
N GLY A 255 19.80 -10.24 17.97
CA GLY A 255 19.80 -10.20 19.43
C GLY A 255 18.79 -11.17 20.03
N CYS A 256 17.59 -11.23 19.44
CA CYS A 256 16.55 -12.16 19.85
C CYS A 256 16.87 -13.59 19.44
N SER A 257 17.45 -13.84 18.25
CA SER A 257 17.87 -15.20 17.88
C SER A 257 18.92 -15.75 18.85
N LYS A 258 19.90 -14.92 19.25
CA LYS A 258 20.87 -15.28 20.29
C LYS A 258 20.21 -15.57 21.63
N MET A 259 19.21 -14.77 22.01
CA MET A 259 18.48 -14.97 23.26
C MET A 259 17.69 -16.28 23.24
N LEU A 260 16.97 -16.55 22.16
CA LEU A 260 16.17 -17.77 21.98
C LEU A 260 17.05 -19.02 21.97
N TYR A 261 18.18 -19.01 21.24
CA TYR A 261 19.13 -20.13 21.23
C TYR A 261 19.68 -20.45 22.62
N LYS A 262 19.86 -19.44 23.48
CA LYS A 262 20.36 -19.61 24.86
C LYS A 262 19.34 -20.22 25.83
N ILE A 263 18.09 -20.40 25.42
CA ILE A 263 17.07 -21.05 26.25
C ILE A 263 17.34 -22.55 26.25
N ASP A 264 17.45 -23.16 25.06
CA ASP A 264 17.56 -24.60 24.90
C ASP A 264 18.97 -25.08 24.57
N TYR A 265 19.87 -24.18 24.14
CA TYR A 265 21.27 -24.46 23.71
C TYR A 265 21.43 -25.46 22.56
N VAL A 266 20.35 -26.00 22.02
CA VAL A 266 20.36 -27.02 20.96
C VAL A 266 19.79 -26.43 19.67
N TYR A 267 18.59 -25.88 19.73
CA TYR A 267 17.89 -25.33 18.58
C TYR A 267 17.21 -24.01 18.93
N ILE A 268 16.74 -23.29 17.91
CA ILE A 268 15.89 -22.11 18.09
C ILE A 268 14.46 -22.50 17.77
N GLN A 269 13.56 -22.44 18.75
CA GLN A 269 12.14 -22.57 18.48
C GLN A 269 11.56 -21.27 17.94
N CYS A 270 10.90 -21.31 16.78
CA CYS A 270 10.27 -20.14 16.18
C CYS A 270 9.14 -19.60 17.08
N PRO A 271 9.15 -18.32 17.47
CA PRO A 271 8.11 -17.74 18.33
C PRO A 271 6.74 -17.59 17.64
N ILE A 272 6.65 -17.82 16.32
CA ILE A 272 5.44 -17.63 15.54
C ILE A 272 4.80 -18.99 15.20
N CYS A 273 5.54 -19.88 14.52
CA CYS A 273 5.01 -21.18 14.07
C CYS A 273 5.54 -22.39 14.86
N ARG A 274 6.41 -22.18 15.87
CA ARG A 274 7.02 -23.23 16.71
C ARG A 274 7.91 -24.25 16.01
N GLU A 275 8.12 -24.13 14.70
CA GLU A 275 9.13 -24.91 13.98
C GLU A 275 10.53 -24.67 14.54
N GLU A 276 11.34 -25.72 14.58
CA GLU A 276 12.68 -25.74 15.12
C GLU A 276 13.71 -25.37 14.05
N THR A 277 14.72 -24.60 14.45
CA THR A 277 15.87 -24.25 13.62
C THR A 277 17.12 -24.83 14.26
N ASP A 278 17.63 -25.91 13.66
CA ASP A 278 18.76 -26.72 14.16
C ASP A 278 20.12 -26.18 13.70
N ILE A 279 20.28 -24.86 13.65
CA ILE A 279 21.53 -24.19 13.31
C ILE A 279 21.83 -23.09 14.33
N ASP A 280 23.11 -22.79 14.52
CA ASP A 280 23.55 -21.77 15.47
C ASP A 280 22.99 -20.39 15.05
N TYR A 281 22.58 -19.58 16.03
CA TYR A 281 22.14 -18.19 15.83
C TYR A 281 23.16 -17.32 15.04
N ILE A 282 24.45 -17.69 15.08
CA ILE A 282 25.53 -17.04 14.33
C ILE A 282 25.40 -17.31 12.83
N GLU A 283 25.03 -18.53 12.45
CA GLU A 283 24.93 -19.00 11.07
C GLU A 283 23.65 -18.55 10.37
N LEU A 284 22.63 -18.13 11.15
CA LEU A 284 21.40 -17.58 10.59
C LEU A 284 21.69 -16.48 9.57
N LYS A 285 21.00 -16.57 8.44
CA LYS A 285 21.21 -15.68 7.30
C LYS A 285 20.34 -14.43 7.45
N LYS A 286 20.80 -13.32 6.86
CA LYS A 286 20.08 -12.04 6.91
C LYS A 286 18.86 -12.09 5.99
N ASN A 287 17.79 -11.38 6.32
CA ASN A 287 16.70 -11.15 5.38
C ASN A 287 17.01 -9.89 4.54
N TYR A 288 17.60 -10.07 3.36
CA TYR A 288 18.07 -8.94 2.55
C TYR A 288 16.93 -8.08 1.98
N ALA A 289 15.76 -8.69 1.70
CA ALA A 289 14.60 -7.93 1.21
C ALA A 289 14.12 -6.90 2.24
N LEU A 290 14.04 -7.28 3.52
CA LEU A 290 13.67 -6.32 4.58
C LEU A 290 14.72 -5.22 4.75
N LEU A 291 16.01 -5.57 4.67
CA LEU A 291 17.09 -4.59 4.79
C LEU A 291 17.01 -3.54 3.69
N GLY A 292 16.76 -3.96 2.45
CA GLY A 292 16.60 -3.06 1.32
C GLY A 292 15.39 -2.12 1.48
N ILE A 293 14.22 -2.65 1.88
CA ILE A 293 13.04 -1.81 2.20
C ILE A 293 13.37 -0.78 3.28
N ILE A 294 13.99 -1.18 4.38
CA ILE A 294 14.36 -0.27 5.48
C ILE A 294 15.32 0.81 5.00
N GLN A 295 16.29 0.44 4.15
CA GLN A 295 17.26 1.38 3.61
C GLN A 295 16.60 2.42 2.72
N GLU A 296 15.72 2.00 1.81
CA GLU A 296 14.96 2.90 0.93
C GLU A 296 14.03 3.83 1.74
N MET A 297 13.33 3.30 2.75
CA MET A 297 12.50 4.11 3.66
C MET A 297 13.30 5.18 4.40
N ASN A 298 14.53 4.85 4.85
CA ASN A 298 15.39 5.81 5.53
C ASN A 298 15.95 6.88 4.59
N GLN A 299 16.18 6.55 3.32
CA GLN A 299 16.60 7.52 2.31
C GLN A 299 15.46 8.51 1.99
N ASP A 300 14.24 8.00 1.86
CA ASP A 300 13.05 8.83 1.65
C ASP A 300 12.87 9.85 2.77
N LYS A 301 13.00 9.45 4.04
CA LYS A 301 12.93 10.36 5.20
C LYS A 301 13.96 11.48 5.12
N LYS A 302 15.22 11.15 4.82
CA LYS A 302 16.30 12.14 4.67
C LYS A 302 16.02 13.10 3.52
N SER A 303 15.43 12.63 2.42
CA SER A 303 15.08 13.47 1.27
C SER A 303 13.98 14.49 1.62
N VAL A 304 12.98 14.07 2.40
CA VAL A 304 11.87 14.92 2.85
C VAL A 304 12.37 15.95 3.86
N GLN A 305 13.15 15.55 4.87
CA GLN A 305 13.72 16.46 5.86
C GLN A 305 14.54 17.58 5.21
N ARG A 306 15.37 17.25 4.21
CA ARG A 306 16.16 18.27 3.48
C ARG A 306 15.30 19.32 2.77
N ARG A 307 14.14 18.93 2.21
CA ARG A 307 13.23 19.87 1.53
C ARG A 307 12.59 20.85 2.52
N HIS A 308 12.19 20.36 3.70
CA HIS A 308 11.63 21.20 4.74
C HIS A 308 12.63 22.19 5.35
N SER A 309 13.91 21.83 5.42
CA SER A 309 14.96 22.75 5.90
C SER A 309 15.45 23.79 4.86
N LEU A 310 14.91 23.76 3.63
CA LEU A 310 15.26 24.67 2.53
C LEU A 310 14.09 25.58 2.10
N SER A 311 12.91 25.44 2.72
CA SER A 311 11.74 26.30 2.55
C SER A 311 11.59 27.21 3.76
#